data_AF-A0A150JTR0-F1
#
_entry.id   AF-A0A150JTR0-F1
#
_cell.length_a   1.000
_cell.length_b   1.000
_cell.length_c   1.000
_cell.angle_alpha   90.00
_cell.angle_beta   90.00
_cell.angle_gamma   90.00
#
_symmetry.space_group_name_H-M   'P 1'
#
loop_
_entity.id
_entity.type
_entity.pdbx_description
1 polymer ?
#
loop_
_entity_poly.entity_id
_entity_poly.type
_entity_poly.pdbx_seq_one_letter_code
_entity_poly.pdbx_strand_id
1 'polypeptide(L)'
;MYERASAKHVELAAFQFDHAKHKHTRGFRFLQLGWSDGNTFLPVNFSLLSGKNQVCSPKSIDGRTFSGKRKIQAQRKATNVVLELISSTLSQGVNASYVLFDSWFSSPKMFHQLREMGLHGVAMVKRSKKVYYQFNDGLMDVKTVFNTQKKRRGRSRYLLSILVEAVDGETSVPVKLVYIRNRNKRNDYLVLATTDTRLSEDEVIQLYGKRWSIEVYFKMCKQYLRLAKYQGLSYDGIFAHTALVAIGYSILAVQHREQVDDRTLGELFYLMVDELTDITFAEAIQQ
;
A
#
# COMPACT_ATOMS: atom_id res chain seq x y z
N MET A 1 -7.34 -4.09 10.00
CA MET A 1 -8.55 -4.76 10.52
C MET A 1 -9.58 -3.73 10.95
N TYR A 2 -10.85 -3.95 10.60
CA TYR A 2 -12.01 -3.20 11.10
C TYR A 2 -12.70 -4.07 12.15
N GLU A 3 -12.36 -3.84 13.42
CA GLU A 3 -12.88 -4.62 14.55
C GLU A 3 -14.29 -4.16 14.93
N ARG A 4 -15.19 -5.11 15.16
CA ARG A 4 -16.53 -4.89 15.71
C ARG A 4 -16.76 -5.91 16.83
N ALA A 5 -16.50 -5.49 18.06
CA ALA A 5 -16.64 -6.36 19.23
C ALA A 5 -18.06 -6.94 19.35
N SER A 6 -19.11 -6.16 19.06
CA SER A 6 -20.52 -6.56 19.12
C SER A 6 -21.14 -6.84 17.75
N ALA A 7 -20.48 -7.69 16.93
CA ALA A 7 -20.89 -7.93 15.54
C ALA A 7 -21.82 -9.12 15.30
N LYS A 8 -22.54 -9.64 16.32
CA LYS A 8 -23.35 -10.86 16.17
C LYS A 8 -24.39 -10.80 15.03
N HIS A 9 -24.97 -9.62 14.81
CA HIS A 9 -26.00 -9.38 13.80
C HIS A 9 -25.52 -8.44 12.68
N VAL A 10 -24.21 -8.22 12.58
CA VAL A 10 -23.65 -7.34 11.56
C VAL A 10 -23.46 -8.14 10.28
N GLU A 11 -24.12 -7.71 9.21
CA GLU A 11 -24.11 -8.36 7.91
C GLU A 11 -22.67 -8.55 7.41
N LEU A 12 -22.33 -9.76 6.95
CA LEU A 12 -21.00 -10.16 6.46
C LEU A 12 -19.87 -10.08 7.49
N ALA A 13 -20.13 -9.77 8.76
CA ALA A 13 -19.08 -9.83 9.77
C ALA A 13 -18.61 -11.27 9.96
N ALA A 14 -17.29 -11.47 10.07
CA ALA A 14 -16.70 -12.79 10.24
C ALA A 14 -15.72 -12.82 11.42
N PHE A 15 -15.45 -14.02 11.94
CA PHE A 15 -14.30 -14.23 12.81
C PHE A 15 -13.01 -14.09 12.01
N GLN A 16 -12.12 -13.25 12.51
CA GLN A 16 -10.87 -12.87 11.87
C GLN A 16 -9.78 -12.83 12.94
N PHE A 17 -8.58 -13.29 12.60
CA PHE A 17 -7.45 -13.22 13.51
C PHE A 17 -6.80 -11.84 13.43
N ASP A 18 -6.72 -11.14 14.56
CA ASP A 18 -5.98 -9.89 14.68
C ASP A 18 -4.51 -10.21 15.00
N HIS A 19 -3.63 -10.04 14.02
CA HIS A 19 -2.19 -10.26 14.19
C HIS A 19 -1.51 -9.24 15.11
N ALA A 20 -2.09 -8.06 15.32
CA ALA A 20 -1.53 -7.06 16.23
C ALA A 20 -1.89 -7.36 17.69
N LYS A 21 -3.10 -7.87 17.94
CA LYS A 21 -3.59 -8.22 19.29
C LYS A 21 -3.47 -9.71 19.62
N HIS A 22 -3.00 -10.53 18.68
CA HIS A 22 -2.92 -11.99 18.79
C HIS A 22 -4.20 -12.67 19.28
N LYS A 23 -5.37 -12.19 18.82
CA LYS A 23 -6.67 -12.74 19.23
C LYS A 23 -7.67 -12.77 18.08
N HIS A 24 -8.62 -13.71 18.15
CA HIS A 24 -9.76 -13.70 17.23
C HIS A 24 -10.74 -12.61 17.62
N THR A 25 -11.10 -11.77 16.65
CA THR A 25 -12.15 -10.76 16.81
C THR A 25 -13.13 -10.85 15.65
N ARG A 26 -14.30 -10.23 15.83
CA ARG A 26 -15.33 -10.18 14.80
C ARG A 26 -15.19 -8.88 14.01
N GLY A 27 -15.43 -8.94 12.71
CA GLY A 27 -15.42 -7.76 11.84
C GLY A 27 -14.93 -8.08 10.44
N PHE A 28 -14.16 -7.16 9.86
CA PHE A 28 -13.73 -7.22 8.47
C PHE A 28 -12.22 -7.03 8.33
N ARG A 29 -11.63 -7.68 7.33
CA ARG A 29 -10.29 -7.32 6.86
C ARG A 29 -10.43 -6.10 5.96
N PHE A 30 -10.03 -4.96 6.50
CA PHE A 30 -10.06 -3.68 5.79
C PHE A 30 -8.85 -3.58 4.87
N LEU A 31 -9.09 -3.63 3.56
CA LEU A 31 -8.12 -3.31 2.52
C LEU A 31 -8.31 -1.87 2.08
N GLN A 32 -7.30 -1.04 2.32
CA GLN A 32 -7.26 0.34 1.85
C GLN A 32 -6.21 0.45 0.75
N LEU A 33 -6.60 1.04 -0.38
CA LEU A 33 -5.69 1.58 -1.39
C LEU A 33 -5.61 3.09 -1.20
N GLY A 34 -4.39 3.62 -1.16
CA GLY A 34 -4.15 5.05 -1.11
C GLY A 34 -3.13 5.46 -2.16
N TRP A 35 -3.29 6.68 -2.66
CA TRP A 35 -2.33 7.33 -3.52
C TRP A 35 -1.48 8.29 -2.69
N SER A 36 -0.21 8.44 -3.07
CA SER A 36 0.67 9.39 -2.41
C SER A 36 1.73 9.89 -3.39
N ASP A 37 2.00 11.19 -3.35
CA ASP A 37 3.16 11.82 -4.00
C ASP A 37 4.43 11.74 -3.14
N GLY A 38 4.35 11.13 -1.95
CA GLY A 38 5.42 11.06 -0.96
C GLY A 38 5.38 12.18 0.09
N ASN A 39 4.50 13.17 -0.07
CA ASN A 39 4.22 14.19 0.95
C ASN A 39 2.83 14.00 1.56
N THR A 40 1.81 13.93 0.71
CA THR A 40 0.42 13.74 1.12
C THR A 40 -0.01 12.31 0.79
N PHE A 41 -0.84 11.73 1.66
CA PHE A 41 -1.50 10.46 1.41
C PHE A 41 -2.99 10.73 1.22
N LEU A 42 -3.60 10.15 0.19
CA LEU A 42 -5.02 10.26 -0.08
C LEU A 42 -5.63 8.86 -0.22
N PRO A 43 -6.69 8.53 0.54
CA PRO A 43 -7.42 7.28 0.35
C PRO A 43 -8.20 7.35 -0.98
N VAL A 44 -7.92 6.42 -1.89
CA VAL A 44 -8.55 6.42 -3.23
C VAL A 44 -9.60 5.33 -3.40
N ASN A 45 -9.36 4.14 -2.83
CA ASN A 45 -10.28 3.03 -2.98
C ASN A 45 -10.15 2.05 -1.82
N PHE A 46 -11.18 1.26 -1.53
CA PHE A 46 -11.12 0.28 -0.44
C PHE A 46 -12.12 -0.86 -0.57
N SER A 47 -11.90 -1.91 0.21
CA SER A 47 -12.85 -3.01 0.39
C SER A 47 -12.84 -3.53 1.82
N LEU A 48 -14.01 -3.93 2.33
CA LEU A 48 -14.19 -4.52 3.65
C LEU A 48 -14.42 -6.02 3.49
N LEU A 49 -13.35 -6.79 3.49
CA LEU A 49 -13.43 -8.22 3.22
C LEU A 49 -14.00 -8.99 4.41
N SER A 50 -14.97 -9.84 4.10
CA SER A 50 -15.46 -10.87 4.99
C SER A 50 -14.48 -12.06 5.05
N GLY A 51 -14.71 -12.93 6.02
CA GLY A 51 -13.98 -14.17 6.24
C GLY A 51 -14.85 -15.38 5.92
N LYS A 52 -14.25 -16.57 5.89
CA LYS A 52 -15.01 -17.81 5.68
C LYS A 52 -15.99 -18.09 6.84
N ASN A 53 -15.57 -17.78 8.07
CA ASN A 53 -16.35 -18.03 9.28
C ASN A 53 -17.25 -16.81 9.58
N GLN A 54 -18.26 -16.60 8.74
CA GLN A 54 -19.22 -15.51 8.91
C GLN A 54 -20.08 -15.73 10.16
N VAL A 55 -20.30 -14.65 10.91
CA VAL A 55 -21.17 -14.61 12.08
C VAL A 55 -22.60 -14.31 11.67
N CYS A 56 -22.79 -13.54 10.59
CA CYS A 56 -24.09 -13.22 10.03
C CYS A 56 -23.97 -13.13 8.51
N SER A 57 -24.74 -13.98 7.82
CA SER A 57 -24.83 -14.04 6.36
C SER A 57 -25.51 -12.78 5.79
N PRO A 58 -25.25 -12.46 4.51
CA PRO A 58 -25.96 -11.37 3.83
C PRO A 58 -27.45 -11.70 3.70
N LYS A 59 -28.32 -10.70 3.86
CA LYS A 59 -29.78 -10.91 3.76
C LYS A 59 -30.21 -11.23 2.33
N SER A 60 -29.66 -10.50 1.37
CA SER A 60 -29.84 -10.71 -0.06
C SER A 60 -28.63 -10.18 -0.83
N ILE A 61 -28.34 -10.80 -1.98
CA ILE A 61 -27.29 -10.39 -2.91
C ILE A 61 -27.91 -10.35 -4.31
N ASP A 62 -28.13 -9.15 -4.84
CA ASP A 62 -28.41 -8.94 -6.26
C ASP A 62 -27.15 -8.42 -6.96
N GLY A 63 -26.48 -9.28 -7.72
CA GLY A 63 -25.23 -8.96 -8.43
C GLY A 63 -25.34 -7.87 -9.50
N ARG A 64 -26.55 -7.45 -9.87
CA ARG A 64 -26.77 -6.32 -10.79
C ARG A 64 -26.60 -4.98 -10.07
N THR A 65 -26.89 -4.94 -8.77
CA THR A 65 -26.81 -3.73 -7.94
C THR A 65 -25.38 -3.45 -7.45
N PHE A 66 -25.06 -2.18 -7.17
CA PHE A 66 -23.78 -1.83 -6.54
C PHE A 66 -23.59 -2.49 -5.17
N SER A 67 -24.66 -2.57 -4.36
CA SER A 67 -24.65 -3.27 -3.07
C SER A 67 -24.25 -4.74 -3.24
N GLY A 68 -24.93 -5.48 -4.13
CA GLY A 68 -24.63 -6.89 -4.37
C GLY A 68 -23.22 -7.11 -4.91
N LYS A 69 -22.75 -6.27 -5.84
CA LYS A 69 -21.35 -6.31 -6.33
C LYS A 69 -20.34 -6.15 -5.19
N ARG A 70 -20.55 -5.19 -4.29
CA ARG A 70 -19.69 -5.00 -3.10
C ARG A 70 -19.72 -6.19 -2.16
N LYS A 71 -20.90 -6.77 -1.90
CA LYS A 71 -21.06 -7.97 -1.04
C LYS A 71 -20.41 -9.21 -1.64
N ILE A 72 -20.46 -9.37 -2.97
CA ILE A 72 -19.76 -10.44 -3.69
C ILE A 72 -18.24 -10.23 -3.57
N GLN A 73 -17.75 -9.02 -3.85
CA GLN A 73 -16.33 -8.69 -3.74
C GLN A 73 -15.80 -8.92 -2.32
N ALA A 74 -16.56 -8.54 -1.29
CA ALA A 74 -16.19 -8.70 0.12
C ALA A 74 -15.83 -10.15 0.48
N GLN A 75 -16.37 -11.14 -0.22
CA GLN A 75 -16.17 -12.56 0.06
C GLN A 75 -15.03 -13.18 -0.74
N ARG A 76 -14.39 -12.44 -1.66
CA ARG A 76 -13.28 -12.92 -2.50
C ARG A 76 -11.94 -12.91 -1.77
N LYS A 77 -10.94 -13.57 -2.37
CA LYS A 77 -9.56 -13.57 -1.87
C LYS A 77 -8.98 -12.15 -1.95
N ALA A 78 -8.30 -11.74 -0.88
CA ALA A 78 -7.71 -10.40 -0.77
C ALA A 78 -6.74 -10.07 -1.91
N THR A 79 -5.94 -11.03 -2.37
CA THR A 79 -5.00 -10.85 -3.49
C THR A 79 -5.72 -10.44 -4.77
N ASN A 80 -6.89 -11.01 -5.05
CA ASN A 80 -7.66 -10.70 -6.26
C ASN A 80 -8.33 -9.33 -6.12
N VAL A 81 -8.90 -9.04 -4.95
CA VAL A 81 -9.55 -7.76 -4.70
C VAL A 81 -8.56 -6.60 -4.76
N VAL A 82 -7.32 -6.78 -4.29
CA VAL A 82 -6.27 -5.75 -4.44
C VAL A 82 -6.06 -5.37 -5.91
N LEU A 83 -5.98 -6.34 -6.81
CA LEU A 83 -5.82 -6.08 -8.25
C LEU A 83 -7.04 -5.39 -8.85
N GLU A 84 -8.26 -5.78 -8.43
CA GLU A 84 -9.48 -5.09 -8.83
C GLU A 84 -9.49 -3.63 -8.38
N LEU A 85 -9.07 -3.35 -7.14
CA LEU A 85 -8.97 -1.99 -6.62
C LEU A 85 -7.95 -1.16 -7.41
N ILE A 86 -6.80 -1.74 -7.74
CA ILE A 86 -5.75 -1.05 -8.53
C ILE A 86 -6.27 -0.77 -9.94
N SER A 87 -6.76 -1.79 -10.65
CA SER A 87 -7.28 -1.67 -12.01
C SER A 87 -8.42 -0.64 -12.09
N SER A 88 -9.37 -0.69 -11.15
CA SER A 88 -10.47 0.28 -11.09
C SER A 88 -10.00 1.71 -10.79
N THR A 89 -8.88 1.87 -10.08
CA THR A 89 -8.35 3.20 -9.72
C THR A 89 -7.58 3.80 -10.90
N LEU A 90 -6.80 2.97 -11.60
CA LEU A 90 -6.13 3.39 -12.85
C LEU A 90 -7.14 3.78 -13.94
N SER A 91 -8.23 3.01 -14.10
CA SER A 91 -9.26 3.33 -15.10
C SER A 91 -10.04 4.61 -14.79
N GLN A 92 -10.00 5.09 -13.55
CA GLN A 92 -10.57 6.37 -13.13
C GLN A 92 -9.59 7.54 -13.31
N GLY A 93 -8.44 7.33 -13.94
CA GLY A 93 -7.47 8.37 -14.28
C GLY A 93 -6.40 8.64 -13.21
N VAL A 94 -6.33 7.84 -12.15
CA VAL A 94 -5.26 7.96 -11.16
C VAL A 94 -3.98 7.36 -11.74
N ASN A 95 -2.94 8.18 -11.87
CA ASN A 95 -1.65 7.74 -12.38
C ASN A 95 -0.71 7.32 -11.24
N ALA A 96 -0.01 6.20 -11.43
CA ALA A 96 1.02 5.73 -10.52
C ALA A 96 2.09 4.94 -11.30
N SER A 97 3.34 5.01 -10.85
CA SER A 97 4.43 4.18 -11.38
C SER A 97 4.76 3.00 -10.48
N TYR A 98 4.47 3.13 -9.18
CA TYR A 98 4.81 2.15 -8.16
C TYR A 98 3.61 1.78 -7.30
N VAL A 99 3.54 0.52 -6.88
CA VAL A 99 2.63 0.05 -5.85
C VAL A 99 3.40 -0.56 -4.68
N LEU A 100 3.12 -0.07 -3.48
CA LEU A 100 3.80 -0.46 -2.25
C LEU A 100 2.94 -1.42 -1.43
N PHE A 101 3.48 -2.58 -1.05
CA PHE A 101 2.75 -3.55 -0.22
C PHE A 101 3.51 -4.04 1.00
N ASP A 102 2.76 -4.53 1.99
CA ASP A 102 3.31 -5.40 3.01
C ASP A 102 3.56 -6.82 2.45
N SER A 103 4.32 -7.61 3.22
CA SER A 103 4.69 -9.00 2.97
C SER A 103 3.56 -10.00 2.77
N TRP A 104 2.31 -9.61 3.05
CA TRP A 104 1.14 -10.41 2.74
C TRP A 104 0.82 -10.49 1.24
N PHE A 105 1.32 -9.54 0.44
CA PHE A 105 1.07 -9.46 -1.01
C PHE A 105 2.34 -9.68 -1.85
N SER A 106 3.47 -10.06 -1.24
CA SER A 106 4.77 -10.19 -1.91
C SER A 106 4.98 -11.53 -2.62
N SER A 107 3.96 -12.05 -3.31
CA SER A 107 4.07 -13.30 -4.09
C SER A 107 4.60 -13.03 -5.50
N PRO A 108 5.38 -13.95 -6.11
CA PRO A 108 5.82 -13.86 -7.51
C PRO A 108 4.68 -13.50 -8.48
N LYS A 109 3.55 -14.20 -8.36
CA LYS A 109 2.31 -13.91 -9.08
C LYS A 109 1.83 -12.45 -8.99
N MET A 110 1.95 -11.84 -7.81
CA MET A 110 1.53 -10.43 -7.64
C MET A 110 2.47 -9.50 -8.40
N PHE A 111 3.78 -9.76 -8.37
CA PHE A 111 4.75 -8.97 -9.13
C PHE A 111 4.49 -9.04 -10.63
N HIS A 112 4.18 -10.23 -11.14
CA HIS A 112 3.72 -10.43 -12.52
C HIS A 112 2.51 -9.58 -12.88
N GLN A 113 1.43 -9.73 -12.11
CA GLN A 113 0.18 -9.03 -12.38
C GLN A 113 0.32 -7.50 -12.32
N LEU A 114 1.23 -6.98 -11.48
CA LEU A 114 1.54 -5.55 -11.46
C LEU A 114 2.32 -5.12 -12.71
N ARG A 115 3.27 -5.94 -13.20
CA ARG A 115 4.00 -5.65 -14.43
C ARG A 115 3.09 -5.66 -15.65
N GLU A 116 2.13 -6.57 -15.73
CA GLU A 116 1.10 -6.59 -16.78
C GLU A 116 0.26 -5.30 -16.79
N MET A 117 0.04 -4.70 -15.62
CA MET A 117 -0.63 -3.40 -15.47
C MET A 117 0.28 -2.19 -15.74
N GLY A 118 1.54 -2.41 -16.14
CA GLY A 118 2.52 -1.32 -16.35
C GLY A 118 3.09 -0.71 -15.07
N LEU A 119 2.86 -1.35 -13.91
CA LEU A 119 3.27 -0.84 -12.60
C LEU A 119 4.52 -1.56 -12.08
N HIS A 120 5.34 -0.87 -11.28
CA HIS A 120 6.40 -1.49 -10.51
C HIS A 120 5.89 -1.87 -9.11
N GLY A 121 6.16 -3.09 -8.66
CA GLY A 121 5.80 -3.52 -7.31
C GLY A 121 6.99 -3.39 -6.38
N VAL A 122 6.78 -2.79 -5.19
CA VAL A 122 7.77 -2.80 -4.10
C VAL A 122 7.13 -3.34 -2.84
N ALA A 123 7.69 -4.41 -2.29
CA ALA A 123 7.13 -5.06 -1.11
C ALA A 123 8.21 -5.57 -0.17
N MET A 124 7.91 -5.63 1.12
CA MET A 124 8.68 -6.47 2.04
C MET A 124 8.40 -7.93 1.72
N VAL A 125 9.41 -8.79 1.70
CA VAL A 125 9.23 -10.23 1.46
C VAL A 125 9.26 -10.98 2.78
N LYS A 126 8.27 -11.84 2.99
CA LYS A 126 8.26 -12.74 4.15
C LYS A 126 9.36 -13.78 4.00
N ARG A 127 10.21 -13.92 5.03
CA ARG A 127 11.23 -14.98 5.12
C ARG A 127 10.59 -16.35 5.37
N SER A 128 9.99 -16.92 4.34
CA SER A 128 9.26 -18.19 4.37
C SER A 128 9.88 -19.20 3.41
N LYS A 129 9.87 -20.49 3.78
CA LYS A 129 10.22 -21.61 2.90
C LYS A 129 9.11 -21.96 1.89
N LYS A 130 8.24 -21.00 1.55
CA LYS A 130 7.08 -21.20 0.66
C LYS A 130 7.14 -20.30 -0.58
N VAL A 131 8.06 -19.34 -0.60
CA VAL A 131 8.24 -18.41 -1.70
C VAL A 131 9.66 -18.58 -2.20
N TYR A 132 9.76 -18.93 -3.47
CA TYR A 132 11.02 -19.22 -4.15
C TYR A 132 11.20 -18.25 -5.30
N TYR A 133 12.46 -17.94 -5.58
CA TYR A 133 12.90 -17.15 -6.71
C TYR A 133 13.94 -17.97 -7.47
N GLN A 134 13.98 -17.84 -8.78
CA GLN A 134 15.01 -18.46 -9.59
C GLN A 134 16.30 -17.65 -9.49
N PHE A 135 17.38 -18.31 -9.10
CA PHE A 135 18.70 -17.72 -8.89
C PHE A 135 19.78 -18.79 -9.05
N ASN A 136 20.80 -18.54 -9.88
CA ASN A 136 21.89 -19.49 -10.20
C ASN A 136 21.37 -20.89 -10.57
N ASP A 137 20.45 -20.96 -11.55
CA ASP A 137 19.84 -22.20 -12.08
C ASP A 137 19.03 -23.04 -11.08
N GLY A 138 18.73 -22.49 -9.90
CA GLY A 138 17.92 -23.15 -8.87
C GLY A 138 16.81 -22.27 -8.31
N LEU A 139 15.76 -22.90 -7.79
CA LEU A 139 14.72 -22.24 -7.02
C LEU A 139 15.18 -22.08 -5.56
N MET A 140 15.41 -20.86 -5.13
CA MET A 140 15.91 -20.54 -3.80
C MET A 140 14.97 -19.60 -3.05
N ASP A 141 14.78 -19.84 -1.75
CA ASP A 141 14.10 -18.90 -0.88
C ASP A 141 15.07 -17.81 -0.39
N VAL A 142 14.51 -16.68 0.04
CA VAL A 142 15.29 -15.51 0.46
C VAL A 142 16.26 -15.78 1.61
N LYS A 143 16.04 -16.79 2.45
CA LYS A 143 17.00 -17.16 3.52
C LYS A 143 18.18 -17.92 2.96
N THR A 144 17.94 -18.87 2.06
CA THR A 144 19.00 -19.65 1.40
C THR A 144 19.93 -18.72 0.64
N VAL A 145 19.35 -17.81 -0.16
CA VAL A 145 20.10 -16.74 -0.83
C VAL A 145 20.96 -15.94 0.16
N PHE A 146 20.35 -15.48 1.25
CA PHE A 146 21.07 -14.70 2.24
C PHE A 146 22.24 -15.49 2.84
N ASN A 147 22.08 -16.78 3.11
CA ASN A 147 23.13 -17.60 3.72
C ASN A 147 24.28 -17.86 2.75
N THR A 148 23.99 -18.14 1.48
CA THR A 148 24.99 -18.49 0.45
C THR A 148 25.79 -17.29 -0.03
N GLN A 149 25.18 -16.10 -0.13
CA GLN A 149 25.84 -14.94 -0.73
C GLN A 149 26.72 -14.15 0.26
N LYS A 150 27.78 -13.53 -0.25
CA LYS A 150 28.69 -12.69 0.55
C LYS A 150 28.03 -11.36 0.87
N LYS A 151 28.02 -11.00 2.16
CA LYS A 151 27.41 -9.76 2.67
C LYS A 151 28.41 -8.63 2.68
N ARG A 152 27.92 -7.40 2.52
CA ARG A 152 28.71 -6.18 2.70
C ARG A 152 29.17 -6.05 4.16
N ARG A 153 30.44 -5.67 4.34
CA ARG A 153 31.03 -5.36 5.65
C ARG A 153 30.70 -3.93 6.07
N GLY A 154 30.92 -3.60 7.35
CA GLY A 154 30.74 -2.24 7.87
C GLY A 154 29.28 -1.81 8.06
N ARG A 155 29.06 -0.50 8.22
CA ARG A 155 27.76 0.14 8.56
C ARG A 155 26.90 0.51 7.34
N SER A 156 27.00 -0.24 6.24
CA SER A 156 26.15 -0.04 5.05
C SER A 156 24.65 -0.04 5.40
N ARG A 157 23.82 0.73 4.70
CA ARG A 157 22.37 0.74 4.93
C ARG A 157 21.73 -0.62 4.61
N TYR A 158 22.29 -1.35 3.64
CA TYR A 158 21.90 -2.71 3.28
C TYR A 158 23.05 -3.71 3.42
N LEU A 159 22.71 -4.99 3.52
CA LEU A 159 23.62 -6.14 3.71
C LEU A 159 23.96 -6.84 2.40
N LEU A 160 22.98 -7.00 1.52
CA LEU A 160 23.07 -7.75 0.27
C LEU A 160 22.05 -7.16 -0.72
N SER A 161 22.42 -7.08 -1.99
CA SER A 161 21.53 -6.70 -3.10
C SER A 161 21.79 -7.68 -4.23
N ILE A 162 20.73 -8.31 -4.74
CA ILE A 162 20.84 -9.27 -5.84
C ILE A 162 19.64 -9.14 -6.78
N LEU A 163 19.84 -9.55 -8.02
CA LEU A 163 18.78 -9.75 -9.00
C LEU A 163 18.38 -11.22 -9.00
N VAL A 164 17.08 -11.47 -8.97
CA VAL A 164 16.48 -12.80 -9.04
C VAL A 164 15.29 -12.75 -10.00
N GLU A 165 14.84 -13.92 -10.41
CA GLU A 165 13.67 -14.07 -11.27
C GLU A 165 12.47 -14.55 -10.44
N ALA A 166 11.37 -13.80 -10.46
CA ALA A 166 10.10 -14.20 -9.87
C ALA A 166 9.31 -14.99 -10.92
N VAL A 167 9.20 -16.30 -10.75
CA VAL A 167 8.55 -17.19 -11.71
C VAL A 167 7.08 -17.45 -11.30
N ASP A 168 6.15 -17.34 -12.25
CA ASP A 168 4.76 -17.77 -12.12
C ASP A 168 4.34 -18.50 -13.40
N GLY A 169 4.26 -19.84 -13.34
CA GLY A 169 4.03 -20.67 -14.52
C GLY A 169 5.16 -20.55 -15.54
N GLU A 170 4.82 -20.18 -16.77
CA GLU A 170 5.77 -19.98 -17.88
C GLU A 170 6.35 -18.55 -17.93
N THR A 171 5.88 -17.66 -17.07
CA THR A 171 6.30 -16.25 -17.06
C THR A 171 7.33 -15.98 -15.97
N SER A 172 8.31 -15.12 -16.28
CA SER A 172 9.31 -14.63 -15.32
C SER A 172 9.41 -13.11 -15.33
N VAL A 173 9.54 -12.51 -14.14
CA VAL A 173 9.75 -11.08 -13.96
C VAL A 173 11.01 -10.86 -13.12
N PRO A 174 11.93 -9.99 -13.57
CA PRO A 174 13.11 -9.66 -12.81
C PRO A 174 12.74 -8.89 -11.55
N VAL A 175 13.28 -9.33 -10.42
CA VAL A 175 13.09 -8.74 -9.09
C VAL A 175 14.44 -8.48 -8.45
N LYS A 176 14.65 -7.25 -7.97
CA LYS A 176 15.78 -6.92 -7.12
C LYS A 176 15.43 -7.16 -5.66
N LEU A 177 16.18 -8.04 -4.99
CA LEU A 177 16.08 -8.28 -3.55
C LEU A 177 17.13 -7.45 -2.81
N VAL A 178 16.68 -6.59 -1.90
CA VAL A 178 17.54 -5.75 -1.04
C VAL A 178 17.38 -6.19 0.40
N TYR A 179 18.45 -6.72 0.99
CA TYR A 179 18.50 -7.18 2.37
C TYR A 179 18.95 -6.04 3.26
N ILE A 180 18.13 -5.65 4.23
CA ILE A 180 18.34 -4.50 5.10
C ILE A 180 18.50 -4.92 6.55
N ARG A 181 19.32 -4.19 7.30
CA ARG A 181 19.44 -4.40 8.76
C ARG A 181 18.14 -4.01 9.45
N ASN A 182 17.69 -4.86 10.37
CA ASN A 182 16.56 -4.50 11.22
C ASN A 182 17.04 -3.54 12.31
N ARG A 183 16.60 -2.27 12.27
CA ARG A 183 16.98 -1.26 13.28
C ARG A 183 16.49 -1.61 14.69
N ASN A 184 15.37 -2.33 14.79
CA ASN A 184 14.77 -2.70 16.08
C ASN A 184 15.37 -3.98 16.66
N LYS A 185 16.06 -4.80 15.84
CA LYS A 185 16.63 -6.08 16.25
C LYS A 185 17.99 -6.28 15.58
N ARG A 186 19.06 -6.04 16.34
CA ARG A 186 20.45 -5.94 15.84
C ARG A 186 20.95 -7.18 15.08
N ASN A 187 20.45 -8.37 15.42
CA ASN A 187 20.80 -9.64 14.78
C ASN A 187 19.77 -10.12 13.74
N ASP A 188 18.83 -9.26 13.37
CA ASP A 188 17.76 -9.56 12.44
C ASP A 188 17.88 -8.71 11.16
N TYR A 189 17.25 -9.18 10.09
CA TYR A 189 17.24 -8.49 8.80
C TYR A 189 15.86 -8.56 8.14
N LEU A 190 15.59 -7.55 7.33
CA LEU A 190 14.41 -7.44 6.48
C LEU A 190 14.83 -7.66 5.02
N VAL A 191 13.87 -8.03 4.18
CA VAL A 191 14.09 -8.21 2.74
C VAL A 191 13.05 -7.37 2.02
N LEU A 192 13.49 -6.46 1.16
CA LEU A 192 12.63 -5.75 0.22
C LEU A 192 12.80 -6.38 -1.16
N ALA A 193 11.72 -6.43 -1.92
CA ALA A 193 11.70 -6.79 -3.33
C ALA A 193 11.17 -5.61 -4.13
N THR A 194 11.79 -5.32 -5.26
CA THR A 194 11.27 -4.39 -6.28
C THR A 194 11.33 -5.02 -7.66
N THR A 195 10.32 -4.77 -8.50
CA THR A 195 10.38 -5.12 -9.92
C THR A 195 11.04 -4.03 -10.78
N ASP A 196 11.43 -2.88 -10.19
CA ASP A 196 12.28 -1.91 -10.86
C ASP A 196 13.75 -2.18 -10.55
N THR A 197 14.44 -2.83 -11.48
CA THR A 197 15.84 -3.20 -11.32
C THR A 197 16.81 -2.02 -11.49
N ARG A 198 16.33 -0.86 -11.93
CA ARG A 198 17.15 0.34 -12.16
C ARG A 198 17.39 1.15 -10.89
N LEU A 199 16.48 1.06 -9.92
CA LEU A 199 16.59 1.78 -8.65
C LEU A 199 17.83 1.32 -7.86
N SER A 200 18.57 2.27 -7.30
CA SER A 200 19.62 2.00 -6.32
C SER A 200 19.04 1.42 -5.03
N GLU A 201 19.87 0.76 -4.21
CA GLU A 201 19.37 0.17 -2.97
C GLU A 201 18.80 1.20 -1.99
N ASP A 202 19.40 2.40 -1.95
CA ASP A 202 18.91 3.49 -1.10
C ASP A 202 17.56 4.01 -1.58
N GLU A 203 17.34 4.13 -2.89
CA GLU A 203 16.04 4.51 -3.46
C GLU A 203 14.98 3.47 -3.14
N VAL A 204 15.28 2.17 -3.22
CA VAL A 204 14.34 1.10 -2.85
C VAL A 204 13.94 1.22 -1.36
N ILE A 205 14.91 1.48 -0.48
CA ILE A 205 14.66 1.66 0.95
C ILE A 205 13.81 2.91 1.22
N GLN A 206 14.12 4.03 0.57
CA GLN A 206 13.37 5.29 0.73
C GLN A 206 11.95 5.16 0.18
N LEU A 207 11.80 4.59 -1.02
CA LEU A 207 10.51 4.37 -1.66
C LEU A 207 9.62 3.46 -0.81
N TYR A 208 10.17 2.37 -0.26
CA TYR A 208 9.42 1.52 0.66
C TYR A 208 9.05 2.24 1.97
N GLY A 209 9.91 3.14 2.45
CA GLY A 209 9.63 3.99 3.61
C GLY A 209 8.35 4.81 3.48
N LYS A 210 8.01 5.27 2.27
CA LYS A 210 6.77 6.02 1.99
C LYS A 210 5.49 5.24 2.33
N ARG A 211 5.55 3.90 2.40
CA ARG A 211 4.42 3.05 2.82
C ARG A 211 3.91 3.38 4.21
N TRP A 212 4.74 3.92 5.12
CA TRP A 212 4.34 4.24 6.49
C TRP A 212 3.16 5.24 6.56
N SER A 213 2.98 6.06 5.53
CA SER A 213 1.86 7.01 5.41
C SER A 213 0.48 6.35 5.60
N ILE A 214 0.29 5.11 5.13
CA ILE A 214 -0.99 4.40 5.32
C ILE A 214 -1.26 4.03 6.79
N GLU A 215 -0.21 3.84 7.59
CA GLU A 215 -0.34 3.57 9.02
C GLU A 215 -0.76 4.84 9.78
N VAL A 216 -0.23 5.99 9.35
CA VAL A 216 -0.68 7.30 9.83
C VAL A 216 -2.15 7.52 9.47
N TYR A 217 -2.56 7.24 8.22
CA TYR A 217 -3.97 7.26 7.82
C TYR A 217 -4.84 6.38 8.73
N PHE A 218 -4.47 5.12 8.93
CA PHE A 218 -5.25 4.23 9.79
C PHE A 218 -5.32 4.69 11.24
N LYS A 219 -4.24 5.30 11.76
CA LYS A 219 -4.24 5.92 13.10
C LYS A 219 -5.25 7.07 13.14
N MET A 220 -5.20 7.98 12.16
CA MET A 220 -6.11 9.12 12.06
C MET A 220 -7.57 8.70 11.98
N CYS A 221 -7.89 7.77 11.08
CA CYS A 221 -9.25 7.27 10.92
C CYS A 221 -9.81 6.62 12.18
N LYS A 222 -9.00 5.80 12.88
CA LYS A 222 -9.46 5.09 14.08
C LYS A 222 -9.60 5.99 15.29
N GLN A 223 -8.61 6.84 15.54
CA GLN A 223 -8.54 7.63 16.77
C GLN A 223 -9.40 8.88 16.69
N TYR A 224 -9.33 9.62 15.59
CA TYR A 224 -9.95 10.95 15.49
C TYR A 224 -11.25 10.92 14.68
N LEU A 225 -11.29 10.19 13.56
CA LEU A 225 -12.47 10.13 12.69
C LEU A 225 -13.44 8.99 13.05
N ARG A 226 -13.20 8.31 14.18
CA ARG A 226 -14.13 7.34 14.78
C ARG A 226 -14.55 6.21 13.83
N LEU A 227 -13.65 5.76 12.95
CA LEU A 227 -13.92 4.72 11.93
C LEU A 227 -14.66 3.51 12.49
N ALA A 228 -14.24 2.96 13.63
CA ALA A 228 -14.81 1.74 14.21
C ALA A 228 -15.98 1.99 15.20
N LYS A 229 -16.49 3.22 15.32
CA LYS A 229 -17.56 3.57 16.28
C LYS A 229 -18.97 3.50 15.70
N TYR A 230 -19.12 3.45 14.38
CA TYR A 230 -20.42 3.25 13.75
C TYR A 230 -21.06 1.93 14.19
N GLN A 231 -22.32 1.96 14.61
CA GLN A 231 -23.05 0.80 15.17
C GLN A 231 -24.08 0.17 14.21
N GLY A 232 -24.27 0.74 13.01
CA GLY A 232 -25.20 0.18 12.04
C GLY A 232 -24.85 -1.26 11.64
N LEU A 233 -25.89 -2.05 11.36
CA LEU A 233 -25.78 -3.50 11.15
C LEU A 233 -25.63 -3.91 9.68
N SER A 234 -26.06 -3.05 8.75
CA SER A 234 -25.97 -3.32 7.32
C SER A 234 -24.53 -3.17 6.81
N TYR A 235 -24.11 -4.05 5.91
CA TYR A 235 -22.77 -3.96 5.31
C TYR A 235 -22.63 -2.67 4.51
N ASP A 236 -23.67 -2.29 3.76
CA ASP A 236 -23.68 -1.05 2.98
C ASP A 236 -23.59 0.20 3.85
N GLY A 237 -24.21 0.21 5.03
CA GLY A 237 -24.09 1.34 5.96
C GLY A 237 -22.68 1.46 6.53
N ILE A 238 -22.02 0.34 6.83
CA ILE A 238 -20.62 0.32 7.28
C ILE A 238 -19.68 0.78 6.15
N PHE A 239 -19.95 0.34 4.92
CA PHE A 239 -19.20 0.78 3.75
C PHE A 239 -19.36 2.29 3.53
N ALA A 240 -20.58 2.81 3.58
CA ALA A 240 -20.85 4.25 3.44
C ALA A 240 -20.16 5.07 4.54
N HIS A 241 -20.24 4.64 5.80
CA HIS A 241 -19.52 5.28 6.91
C HIS A 241 -18.01 5.29 6.68
N THR A 242 -17.44 4.18 6.19
CA THR A 242 -16.01 4.09 5.89
C THR A 242 -15.60 5.06 4.77
N ALA A 243 -16.44 5.22 3.75
CA ALA A 243 -16.22 6.19 2.69
C ALA A 243 -16.29 7.64 3.22
N LEU A 244 -17.25 7.97 4.08
CA LEU A 244 -17.35 9.29 4.72
C LEU A 244 -16.12 9.61 5.57
N VAL A 245 -15.59 8.62 6.30
CA VAL A 245 -14.34 8.76 7.06
C VAL A 245 -13.15 9.01 6.13
N ALA A 246 -13.06 8.33 4.99
CA ALA A 246 -12.01 8.55 4.01
C ALA A 246 -12.09 9.94 3.37
N ILE A 247 -13.30 10.43 3.07
CA ILE A 247 -13.54 11.79 2.57
C ILE A 247 -13.12 12.83 3.63
N GLY A 248 -13.55 12.66 4.89
CA GLY A 248 -13.18 13.54 5.99
C GLY A 248 -11.65 13.59 6.21
N TYR A 249 -10.97 12.44 6.10
CA TYR A 249 -9.51 12.41 6.12
C TYR A 249 -8.90 13.18 4.94
N SER A 250 -9.45 13.04 3.74
CA SER A 250 -8.92 13.71 2.54
C SER A 250 -8.98 15.23 2.67
N ILE A 251 -10.08 15.76 3.22
CA ILE A 251 -10.21 17.21 3.51
C ILE A 251 -9.11 17.65 4.49
N LEU A 252 -8.91 16.90 5.57
CA LEU A 252 -7.85 17.21 6.55
C LEU A 252 -6.44 17.10 5.95
N ALA A 253 -6.21 16.15 5.06
CA ALA A 253 -4.92 15.96 4.39
C ALA A 253 -4.59 17.12 3.44
N VAL A 254 -5.58 17.64 2.72
CA VAL A 254 -5.45 18.84 1.88
C VAL A 254 -5.17 20.07 2.74
N GLN A 255 -5.97 20.30 3.78
CA GLN A 255 -5.78 21.43 4.70
C GLN A 255 -4.40 21.41 5.37
N HIS A 256 -3.94 20.23 5.80
CA HIS A 256 -2.59 20.08 6.35
C HIS A 256 -1.52 20.42 5.31
N ARG A 257 -1.69 20.02 4.05
CA ARG A 257 -0.75 20.37 2.98
C ARG A 257 -0.70 21.88 2.77
N GLU A 258 -1.85 22.54 2.71
CA GLU A 258 -1.94 23.99 2.52
C GLU A 258 -1.28 24.78 3.67
N GLN A 259 -1.32 24.25 4.90
CA GLN A 259 -0.75 24.93 6.07
C GLN A 259 0.75 24.66 6.31
N VAL A 260 1.28 23.55 5.82
CA VAL A 260 2.64 23.08 6.16
C VAL A 260 3.58 23.07 4.95
N ASP A 261 3.04 22.99 3.73
CA ASP A 261 3.87 22.90 2.53
C ASP A 261 4.20 24.29 1.96
N ASP A 262 5.29 24.87 2.44
CA ASP A 262 5.85 26.14 1.93
C ASP A 262 6.22 26.07 0.43
N ARG A 263 6.31 24.87 -0.18
CA ARG A 263 6.58 24.74 -1.63
C ARG A 263 5.45 25.28 -2.49
N THR A 264 4.26 25.49 -1.93
CA THR A 264 3.19 26.26 -2.59
C THR A 264 3.62 27.71 -2.89
N LEU A 265 4.59 28.25 -2.14
CA LEU A 265 5.24 29.53 -2.42
C LEU A 265 6.34 29.43 -3.48
N GLY A 266 6.75 28.23 -3.89
CA GLY A 266 7.81 28.04 -4.89
C GLY A 266 7.41 28.56 -6.27
N GLU A 267 6.15 28.36 -6.66
CA GLU A 267 5.61 28.94 -7.90
C GLU A 267 5.52 30.46 -7.81
N LEU A 268 5.09 30.99 -6.66
CA LEU A 268 5.16 32.42 -6.35
C LEU A 268 6.60 32.97 -6.44
N PHE A 269 7.59 32.21 -5.97
CA PHE A 269 9.00 32.57 -6.09
C PHE A 269 9.45 32.61 -7.56
N TYR A 270 9.09 31.61 -8.37
CA TYR A 270 9.41 31.64 -9.81
C TYR A 270 8.71 32.77 -10.56
N LEU A 271 7.43 33.03 -10.26
CA LEU A 271 6.69 34.17 -10.82
C LEU A 271 7.33 35.51 -10.42
N MET A 272 7.77 35.64 -9.16
CA MET A 272 8.50 36.83 -8.71
C MET A 272 9.88 36.97 -9.38
N VAL A 273 10.58 35.86 -9.66
CA VAL A 273 11.85 35.89 -10.39
C VAL A 273 11.65 36.34 -11.83
N ASP A 274 10.60 35.87 -12.51
CA ASP A 274 10.22 36.33 -13.86
C ASP A 274 9.88 37.83 -13.84
N GLU A 275 9.05 38.29 -12.90
CA GLU A 275 8.72 39.72 -12.77
C GLU A 275 9.96 40.58 -12.47
N LEU A 276 10.91 40.08 -11.67
CA LEU A 276 12.19 40.76 -11.43
C LEU A 276 13.03 40.88 -12.71
N THR A 277 13.00 39.86 -13.59
CA THR A 277 13.69 39.96 -14.88
C THR A 277 13.06 41.01 -15.80
N ASP A 278 11.74 41.18 -15.76
CA ASP A 278 11.05 42.23 -16.53
C ASP A 278 11.36 43.64 -16.00
N ILE A 279 11.52 43.81 -14.69
CA ILE A 279 11.96 45.08 -14.09
C ILE A 279 13.38 45.45 -14.57
N THR A 280 14.31 44.48 -14.58
CA THR A 280 15.67 44.74 -15.07
C THR A 280 15.72 45.13 -16.55
N PHE A 281 14.79 44.62 -17.36
CA PHE A 281 14.66 44.99 -18.77
C PHE A 281 14.08 46.40 -18.95
N ALA A 282 13.06 46.77 -18.17
CA ALA A 282 12.47 48.10 -18.19
C ALA A 282 13.47 49.19 -17.75
N GLU A 283 14.28 48.92 -16.73
CA GLU A 283 15.36 49.82 -16.29
C GLU A 283 16.45 49.98 -17.36
N ALA A 284 16.78 48.92 -18.10
CA ALA A 284 17.75 48.96 -19.19
C ALA A 284 17.28 49.76 -20.42
N ILE A 285 15.97 49.91 -20.62
CA ILE A 285 15.39 50.74 -21.70
C ILE A 285 15.36 52.23 -21.33
N GLN A 286 15.43 52.56 -20.04
CA GLN A 286 15.43 53.95 -19.56
C GLN A 286 16.84 54.60 -19.48
N GLN A 287 17.91 53.85 -19.81
CA GLN A 287 19.28 54.36 -19.97
C GLN A 287 19.63 54.57 -21.45
#